data_AF-A0A4Q9G2L0-F1
#
_entry.id   AF-A0A4Q9G2L0-F1
#
_cell.length_a   1.000
_cell.length_b   1.000
_cell.length_c   1.000
_cell.angle_alpha   90.00
_cell.angle_beta   90.00
_cell.angle_gamma   90.00
#
_symmetry.space_group_name_H-M   'P 1'
#
loop_
_entity.id
_entity.type
_entity.pdbx_description
1 polymer ?
#
loop_
_entity_poly.entity_id
_entity_poly.type
_entity_poly.pdbx_seq_one_letter_code
_entity_poly.pdbx_strand_id
1 'polypeptide(L)'
;MRSAWIVPFLMPLPVMAFTAENGMTAVRTGPAEITVLHDARSDDADYWCAAGDFVQRAFGLPGSTPLWRASPKPRGAGQGLVFTLDPAQQAKGAGLSQFGRGTRDGSVSAAMATGSFCRRVIPLFD
;
A
#
# COMPACT_ATOMS: atom_id res chain seq x y z
N MET A 1 32.23 34.95 22.90
CA MET A 1 31.26 33.84 22.99
C MET A 1 30.80 33.51 21.57
N ARG A 2 31.22 32.36 21.01
CA ARG A 2 30.86 31.96 19.63
C ARG A 2 29.63 31.06 19.73
N SER A 3 28.46 31.58 19.35
CA SER A 3 27.23 30.79 19.26
C SER A 3 27.39 29.73 18.18
N ALA A 4 27.40 28.46 18.58
CA ALA A 4 27.34 27.32 17.68
C ALA A 4 25.89 27.13 17.24
N TRP A 5 25.63 27.33 15.94
CA TRP A 5 24.34 27.03 15.32
C TRP A 5 24.26 25.51 15.10
N ILE A 6 23.33 24.85 15.79
CA ILE A 6 23.01 23.44 15.55
C ILE A 6 22.15 23.41 14.28
N VAL A 7 22.74 22.94 13.18
CA VAL A 7 21.98 22.61 11.97
C VAL A 7 21.27 21.28 12.22
N PRO A 8 19.93 21.20 12.16
CA PRO A 8 19.22 19.94 12.31
C PRO A 8 19.53 19.07 11.09
N PHE A 9 20.23 17.98 11.34
CA PHE A 9 20.57 16.98 10.32
C PHE A 9 19.32 16.17 9.99
N LEU A 10 18.65 16.50 8.88
CA LEU A 10 17.51 15.75 8.37
C LEU A 10 18.04 14.43 7.78
N MET A 11 18.03 13.34 8.55
CA MET A 11 18.43 12.03 8.04
C MET A 11 17.42 11.55 6.98
N PRO A 12 17.87 11.15 5.77
CA PRO A 12 16.99 10.56 4.77
C PRO A 12 16.44 9.24 5.32
N LEU A 13 15.11 9.10 5.35
CA LEU A 13 14.48 7.82 5.70
C LEU A 13 14.86 6.78 4.63
N PRO A 14 15.34 5.59 5.02
CA PRO A 14 15.60 4.53 4.06
C PRO A 14 14.29 4.18 3.34
N VAL A 15 14.29 4.33 2.01
CA VAL A 15 13.20 3.83 1.17
C VAL A 15 13.32 2.31 1.15
N MET A 16 12.50 1.66 1.97
CA MET A 16 12.36 0.20 1.97
C MET A 16 11.51 -0.20 0.76
N ALA A 17 12.17 -0.67 -0.31
CA ALA A 17 11.52 -1.31 -1.44
C ALA A 17 11.35 -2.80 -1.16
N PHE A 18 10.15 -3.31 -1.42
CA PHE A 18 9.76 -4.69 -1.16
C PHE A 18 9.01 -5.23 -2.38
N THR A 19 9.41 -6.40 -2.82
CA THR A 19 8.71 -7.12 -3.88
C THR A 19 7.66 -8.02 -3.24
N ALA A 20 6.39 -7.73 -3.53
CA ALA A 20 5.25 -8.50 -3.07
C ALA A 20 5.16 -9.85 -3.79
N GLU A 21 4.34 -10.76 -3.26
CA GLU A 21 4.17 -12.10 -3.82
C GLU A 21 3.63 -12.14 -5.25
N ASN A 22 2.91 -11.11 -5.69
CA ASN A 22 2.48 -10.95 -7.09
C ASN A 22 3.54 -10.29 -7.99
N GLY A 23 4.76 -10.08 -7.49
CA GLY A 23 5.89 -9.51 -8.24
C GLY A 23 5.91 -7.98 -8.30
N MET A 24 4.91 -7.30 -7.71
CA MET A 24 4.87 -5.84 -7.68
C MET A 24 5.76 -5.25 -6.61
N THR A 25 6.25 -4.03 -6.84
CA THR A 25 7.12 -3.33 -5.88
C THR A 25 6.33 -2.34 -5.04
N ALA A 26 6.34 -2.53 -3.73
CA ALA A 26 5.81 -1.60 -2.75
C ALA A 26 6.95 -0.92 -1.98
N VAL A 27 6.79 0.37 -1.71
CA VAL A 27 7.76 1.18 -0.97
C VAL A 27 7.09 1.91 0.19
N ARG A 28 7.76 2.00 1.34
CA ARG A 28 7.35 2.92 2.40
C ARG A 28 7.71 4.35 1.97
N THR A 29 6.71 5.21 1.79
CA THR A 29 6.92 6.64 1.46
C THR A 29 6.67 7.58 2.62
N GLY A 30 6.09 7.08 3.72
CA GLY A 30 5.83 7.86 4.93
C GLY A 30 5.61 6.97 6.16
N PRO A 31 5.28 7.54 7.33
CA PRO A 31 5.06 6.78 8.56
C PRO A 31 3.94 5.74 8.45
N ALA A 32 2.88 6.06 7.71
CA ALA A 32 1.72 5.23 7.45
C ALA A 32 1.49 4.99 5.94
N GLU A 33 2.32 5.57 5.08
CA GLU A 33 2.10 5.60 3.63
C GLU A 33 2.93 4.56 2.90
N ILE A 34 2.28 3.88 1.98
CA ILE A 34 2.82 2.81 1.16
C ILE A 34 2.53 3.16 -0.29
N THR A 35 3.56 3.38 -1.09
CA THR A 35 3.40 3.56 -2.53
C THR A 35 3.70 2.25 -3.23
N VAL A 36 2.74 1.74 -3.98
CA VAL A 36 2.91 0.60 -4.85
C VAL A 36 3.21 1.12 -6.25
N LEU A 37 4.40 0.83 -6.77
CA LEU A 37 4.91 1.36 -8.02
C LEU A 37 4.05 0.91 -9.20
N HIS A 38 4.03 1.73 -10.26
CA HIS A 38 3.25 1.42 -11.45
C HIS A 38 3.78 0.17 -12.15
N ASP A 39 2.87 -0.74 -12.44
CA ASP A 39 3.06 -1.82 -13.39
C ASP A 39 1.91 -1.80 -14.42
N ALA A 40 2.25 -1.90 -15.70
CA ALA A 40 1.32 -1.75 -16.82
C ALA A 40 0.41 -2.97 -17.03
N ARG A 41 0.77 -4.14 -16.47
CA ARG A 41 0.02 -5.40 -16.57
C ARG A 41 -0.84 -5.67 -15.34
N SER A 42 -0.89 -4.72 -14.41
CA SER A 42 -1.51 -4.88 -13.10
C SER A 42 -2.83 -4.10 -13.01
N ASP A 43 -3.86 -4.74 -12.45
CA ASP A 43 -5.15 -4.12 -12.15
C ASP A 43 -5.22 -3.63 -10.69
N ASP A 44 -6.30 -2.93 -10.32
CA ASP A 44 -6.45 -2.39 -8.96
C ASP A 44 -6.30 -3.49 -7.87
N ALA A 45 -6.73 -4.73 -8.12
CA ALA A 45 -6.62 -5.82 -7.15
C ALA A 45 -5.14 -6.20 -6.91
N ASP A 46 -4.32 -6.25 -7.96
CA ASP A 46 -2.88 -6.51 -7.82
C ASP A 46 -2.20 -5.45 -6.93
N TYR A 47 -2.60 -4.18 -7.00
CA TYR A 47 -2.08 -3.14 -6.08
C TYR A 47 -2.50 -3.36 -4.63
N TRP A 48 -3.74 -3.82 -4.39
CA TRP A 48 -4.19 -4.16 -3.04
C TRP A 48 -3.45 -5.37 -2.49
N CYS A 49 -3.21 -6.40 -3.31
CA CYS A 49 -2.35 -7.53 -2.96
C CYS A 49 -0.98 -7.03 -2.47
N ALA A 50 -0.30 -6.22 -3.29
CA ALA A 50 1.04 -5.76 -2.98
C ALA A 50 1.09 -4.92 -1.69
N ALA A 51 0.10 -4.05 -1.47
CA ALA A 51 0.00 -3.25 -0.25
C ALA A 51 -0.26 -4.11 0.99
N GLY A 52 -1.17 -5.09 0.89
CA GLY A 52 -1.45 -6.01 1.99
C GLY A 52 -0.26 -6.90 2.35
N ASP A 53 0.47 -7.37 1.36
CA ASP A 53 1.67 -8.20 1.53
C ASP A 53 2.79 -7.39 2.20
N PHE A 54 2.98 -6.14 1.77
CA PHE A 54 3.90 -5.19 2.38
C PHE A 54 3.59 -4.95 3.87
N VAL A 55 2.32 -4.71 4.21
CA VAL A 55 1.92 -4.49 5.61
C VAL A 55 2.22 -5.70 6.49
N GLN A 56 1.96 -6.91 6.01
CA GLN A 56 2.18 -8.11 6.80
C GLN A 56 3.66 -8.49 6.89
N ARG A 57 4.41 -8.39 5.79
CA ARG A 57 5.78 -8.95 5.71
C ARG A 57 6.88 -7.92 5.85
N ALA A 58 6.70 -6.71 5.32
CA ALA A 58 7.69 -5.64 5.42
C ALA A 58 7.50 -4.79 6.69
N PHE A 59 6.25 -4.50 7.09
CA PHE A 59 5.97 -3.84 8.37
C PHE A 59 5.82 -4.79 9.56
N GLY A 60 5.58 -6.08 9.32
CA GLY A 60 5.36 -7.04 10.41
C GLY A 60 4.08 -6.76 11.20
N LEU A 61 3.09 -6.08 10.59
CA LEU A 61 1.83 -5.77 11.25
C LEU A 61 0.82 -6.92 11.11
N PRO A 62 -0.15 -7.05 12.03
CA PRO A 62 -1.16 -8.11 11.97
C PRO A 62 -1.98 -8.07 10.68
N GLY A 63 -2.47 -9.23 10.22
CA GLY A 63 -3.35 -9.32 9.06
C GLY A 63 -4.69 -8.57 9.22
N SER A 64 -5.13 -8.32 10.47
CA SER A 64 -6.31 -7.50 10.77
C SER A 64 -6.08 -5.99 10.58
N THR A 65 -4.85 -5.57 10.31
CA THR A 65 -4.51 -4.15 10.08
C THR A 65 -5.32 -3.60 8.92
N PRO A 66 -6.10 -2.53 9.13
CA PRO A 66 -6.85 -1.89 8.04
C PRO A 66 -5.91 -1.09 7.12
N LEU A 67 -6.15 -1.19 5.82
CA LEU A 67 -5.54 -0.35 4.80
C LEU A 67 -6.61 0.45 4.06
N TRP A 68 -6.26 1.69 3.72
CA TRP A 68 -7.06 2.54 2.85
C TRP A 68 -6.26 2.96 1.62
N ARG A 69 -6.97 3.28 0.54
CA ARG A 69 -6.37 3.95 -0.61
C ARG A 69 -6.31 5.45 -0.36
N ALA A 70 -5.12 6.01 -0.43
CA ALA A 70 -4.86 7.45 -0.30
C ALA A 70 -4.83 8.18 -1.65
N SER A 71 -4.58 7.48 -2.76
CA SER A 71 -4.66 8.07 -4.10
C SER A 71 -6.12 8.20 -4.60
N PRO A 72 -6.52 9.35 -5.16
CA PRO A 72 -7.88 9.53 -5.70
C PRO A 72 -8.16 8.63 -6.92
N LYS A 73 -9.44 8.49 -7.26
CA LYS A 73 -9.90 7.93 -8.55
C LYS A 73 -10.28 9.10 -9.48
N PRO A 74 -10.08 9.00 -10.81
CA PRO A 74 -9.39 7.91 -11.51
C PRO A 74 -7.87 7.93 -11.29
N ARG A 75 -7.22 6.78 -11.46
CA ARG A 75 -5.75 6.69 -11.39
C ARG A 75 -5.15 7.40 -12.61
N GLY A 76 -4.13 8.24 -12.41
CA GLY A 76 -3.37 8.83 -13.50
C GLY A 76 -2.66 7.75 -14.33
N ALA A 77 -2.62 7.91 -15.65
CA ALA A 77 -1.90 6.99 -16.52
C ALA A 77 -0.41 6.94 -16.12
N GLY A 78 0.16 5.73 -16.03
CA GLY A 78 1.56 5.53 -15.64
C GLY A 78 1.86 5.73 -14.15
N GLN A 79 0.86 6.06 -13.32
CA GLN A 79 1.06 6.28 -11.88
C GLN A 79 0.77 5.01 -11.07
N GLY A 80 1.54 4.85 -10.00
CA GLY A 80 1.30 3.85 -8.96
C GLY A 80 0.07 4.18 -8.11
N LEU A 81 -0.16 3.39 -7.07
CA LEU A 81 -1.21 3.64 -6.08
C LEU A 81 -0.61 3.87 -4.70
N VAL A 82 -1.14 4.86 -3.99
CA VAL A 82 -0.75 5.18 -2.62
C VAL A 82 -1.80 4.62 -1.69
N PHE A 83 -1.34 3.87 -0.69
CA PHE A 83 -2.11 3.32 0.40
C PHE A 83 -1.65 3.96 1.71
N THR A 84 -2.54 3.92 2.70
CA THR A 84 -2.29 4.45 4.02
C THR A 84 -2.85 3.54 5.11
N LEU A 85 -2.20 3.56 6.26
CA LEU A 85 -2.69 2.99 7.52
C LEU A 85 -3.41 4.04 8.39
N ASP A 86 -3.44 5.30 7.95
CA ASP A 86 -4.16 6.40 8.61
C ASP A 86 -5.48 6.68 7.89
N PRO A 87 -6.65 6.45 8.51
CA PRO A 87 -7.95 6.71 7.89
C PRO A 87 -8.15 8.20 7.53
N ALA A 88 -7.46 9.13 8.19
CA ALA A 88 -7.55 10.55 7.86
C ALA A 88 -6.93 10.89 6.49
N GLN A 89 -6.02 10.05 5.99
CA GLN A 89 -5.36 10.19 4.68
C GLN A 89 -6.10 9.44 3.56
N GLN A 90 -7.27 8.86 3.84
CA GLN A 90 -8.06 8.16 2.84
C GLN A 90 -8.57 9.12 1.76
N ALA A 91 -8.41 8.74 0.49
CA ALA A 91 -9.05 9.44 -0.60
C ALA A 91 -10.57 9.20 -0.62
N LYS A 92 -11.35 10.29 -0.72
CA LYS A 92 -12.81 10.22 -0.84
C LYS A 92 -13.21 9.40 -2.06
N GLY A 93 -14.12 8.43 -1.87
CA GLY A 93 -14.61 7.55 -2.95
C GLY A 93 -13.58 6.55 -3.49
N ALA A 94 -12.39 6.47 -2.90
CA ALA A 94 -11.34 5.53 -3.32
C ALA A 94 -11.35 4.19 -2.55
N GLY A 95 -12.22 4.07 -1.54
CA GLY A 95 -12.37 2.86 -0.74
C GLY A 95 -12.96 1.69 -1.54
N LEU A 96 -12.68 0.46 -1.10
CA LEU A 96 -13.20 -0.78 -1.69
C LEU A 96 -14.65 -1.08 -1.29
N SER A 97 -15.43 -0.09 -0.87
CA SER A 97 -16.86 -0.19 -0.54
C SER A 97 -17.73 -0.75 -1.69
N GLN A 98 -17.14 -0.96 -2.87
CA GLN A 98 -17.69 -1.56 -4.07
C GLN A 98 -17.44 -3.08 -4.21
N PHE A 99 -16.65 -3.72 -3.34
CA PHE A 99 -16.24 -5.14 -3.45
C PHE A 99 -16.84 -6.11 -2.41
N GLY A 100 -17.77 -5.69 -1.54
CA GLY A 100 -18.52 -6.61 -0.64
C GLY A 100 -18.58 -6.19 0.83
N ARG A 101 -18.92 -7.14 1.73
CA ARG A 101 -19.21 -7.01 3.18
C ARG A 101 -18.06 -6.46 4.07
N GLY A 102 -17.14 -5.67 3.52
CA GLY A 102 -16.13 -4.93 4.28
C GLY A 102 -16.74 -3.80 5.12
N THR A 103 -15.89 -3.16 5.92
CA THR A 103 -16.28 -1.98 6.70
C THR A 103 -16.73 -0.86 5.75
N ARG A 104 -17.81 -0.14 6.13
CA ARG A 104 -18.38 0.94 5.31
C ARG A 104 -17.45 2.15 5.17
N ASP A 105 -16.35 2.16 5.91
CA ASP A 105 -15.28 3.17 5.83
C ASP A 105 -14.38 3.01 4.59
N GLY A 106 -14.54 1.93 3.81
CA GLY A 106 -13.75 1.71 2.59
C GLY A 106 -12.34 1.17 2.85
N SER A 107 -12.05 0.72 4.07
CA SER A 107 -10.84 -0.03 4.41
C SER A 107 -10.91 -1.47 3.93
N VAL A 108 -9.74 -2.10 3.75
CA VAL A 108 -9.59 -3.54 3.62
C VAL A 108 -8.46 -4.00 4.52
N SER A 109 -8.68 -5.09 5.26
CA SER A 109 -7.63 -5.65 6.10
C SER A 109 -6.50 -6.23 5.26
N ALA A 110 -5.26 -6.17 5.76
CA ALA A 110 -4.10 -6.70 5.04
C ALA A 110 -4.26 -8.19 4.67
N ALA A 111 -4.86 -8.99 5.55
CA ALA A 111 -5.17 -10.40 5.29
C ALA A 111 -6.25 -10.58 4.22
N MET A 112 -7.28 -9.72 4.19
CA MET A 112 -8.30 -9.77 3.14
C MET A 112 -7.70 -9.38 1.79
N ALA A 113 -6.84 -8.34 1.76
CA ALA A 113 -6.18 -7.88 0.56
C ALA A 113 -5.27 -8.98 -0.04
N THR A 114 -4.45 -9.61 0.80
CA THR A 114 -3.60 -10.73 0.37
C THR A 114 -4.42 -11.97 -0.01
N GLY A 115 -5.33 -12.41 0.87
CA GLY A 115 -6.10 -13.62 0.66
C GLY A 115 -7.07 -13.59 -0.52
N SER A 116 -7.53 -12.40 -0.93
CA SER A 116 -8.52 -12.23 -2.02
C SER A 116 -7.91 -11.74 -3.33
N PHE A 117 -6.86 -10.92 -3.28
CA PHE A 117 -6.35 -10.23 -4.48
C PHE A 117 -4.97 -10.70 -4.91
N CYS A 118 -4.22 -11.36 -4.05
CA CYS A 118 -3.01 -12.00 -4.53
C CYS A 118 -3.41 -13.21 -5.35
N ARG A 119 -3.21 -13.11 -6.67
CA ARG A 119 -3.41 -14.22 -7.59
C ARG A 119 -2.56 -15.38 -7.10
N ARG A 120 -3.21 -16.41 -6.55
CA ARG A 120 -2.59 -17.73 -6.49
C ARG A 120 -2.43 -18.15 -7.94
N VAL A 121 -1.19 -18.22 -8.42
CA VAL A 121 -0.90 -19.00 -9.62
C VAL A 121 -1.29 -20.43 -9.27
N ILE A 122 -2.51 -20.84 -9.60
CA ILE A 122 -2.90 -22.24 -9.54
C ILE A 122 -2.23 -22.86 -10.76
N PRO A 123 -1.25 -23.76 -10.61
CA PRO A 123 -0.64 -24.44 -11.74
C PRO A 123 -1.68 -25.41 -12.29
N LEU A 124 -2.56 -24.92 -13.14
CA LEU A 124 -3.48 -25.71 -13.91
C LEU A 124 -3.16 -25.38 -15.36
N PHE A 125 -2.48 -26.34 -16.00
CA PHE A 125 -2.16 -26.44 -17.42
C PHE A 125 -0.88 -25.72 -17.88
N ASP A 126 0.22 -26.50 -17.94
CA ASP A 126 1.23 -26.38 -19.01
C ASP A 126 0.62 -26.86 -20.34
#